data_AF-A0A0W8DAU8-F1
#
_entry.id   AF-A0A0W8DAU8-F1
#
_cell.length_a   1.000
_cell.length_b   1.000
_cell.length_c   1.000
_cell.angle_alpha   90.00
_cell.angle_beta   90.00
_cell.angle_gamma   90.00
#
_symmetry.space_group_name_H-M   'P 1'
#
loop_
_entity.id
_entity.type
_entity.pdbx_description
1 polymer ?
#
loop_
_entity_poly.entity_id
_entity_poly.type
_entity_poly.pdbx_seq_one_letter_code
_entity_poly.pdbx_strand_id
1 'polypeptide(L)'
;MDELEEEWARREEERSNLLKAAQEEYQRLEQTLRKSLADLETRERRLAVTEAALQREQEAKRDEYDSLQRRLKSEQSHTLSLAKKQTEAYERRISLLESQLGDTESRAKQVEADFTEYRQQQRKLPESKLREEIAALKGNVSELEKKKMAKERECEIAEANVEKMKSQLDQMAGLLTREKKKHEARVVDELEKLRVKYIAREERYVLDGDRDELRAIKKQLDDLKGFKMRGNIEKRRSHRQRSHEPTSSHHHRKCWHTQSRQIDARSPSEHYHPGSRFHSDHAYGNASDWEASSYVETRRADTTPRLNQRESRSERESSNSHIANHQGSLTTDNVDTDQDQGELDDSEDTHAEPPGTELGRLIRERKLLLASGAYDAKSYLVRELDRLISATKANVERQSQ
;
A
#
# COMPACT_ATOMS: atom_id res chain seq x y z
N MET A 1 76.54 -94.54 -106.77
CA MET A 1 76.29 -94.77 -105.33
C MET A 1 76.15 -93.41 -104.69
N ASP A 2 77.23 -92.65 -104.63
CA ASP A 2 77.39 -91.20 -104.86
C ASP A 2 76.11 -90.34 -104.67
N GLU A 3 75.19 -90.30 -105.65
CA GLU A 3 73.97 -89.48 -105.61
C GLU A 3 73.04 -89.81 -104.41
N LEU A 4 72.93 -91.09 -104.05
CA LEU A 4 72.17 -91.54 -102.87
C LEU A 4 72.89 -91.19 -101.56
N GLU A 5 74.22 -91.11 -101.58
CA GLU A 5 75.03 -90.70 -100.43
C GLU A 5 74.90 -89.18 -100.20
N GLU A 6 74.87 -88.37 -101.26
CA GLU A 6 74.51 -86.94 -101.18
C GLU A 6 73.08 -86.73 -100.67
N GLU A 7 72.09 -87.46 -101.22
CA GLU A 7 70.69 -87.35 -100.81
C GLU A 7 70.45 -87.82 -99.36
N TRP A 8 71.27 -88.76 -98.87
CA TRP A 8 71.25 -89.17 -97.47
C TRP A 8 71.92 -88.12 -96.57
N ALA A 9 73.09 -87.60 -96.98
CA ALA A 9 73.82 -86.57 -96.25
C ALA A 9 72.98 -85.29 -96.05
N ARG A 10 72.26 -84.83 -97.09
CA ARG A 10 71.36 -83.66 -96.98
C ARG A 10 70.22 -83.90 -95.99
N ARG A 11 69.57 -85.08 -96.01
CA ARG A 11 68.50 -85.42 -95.05
C ARG A 11 69.00 -85.60 -93.61
N GLU A 12 70.22 -86.09 -93.44
CA GLU A 12 70.84 -86.18 -92.11
C GLU A 12 71.28 -84.79 -91.60
N GLU A 13 71.76 -83.91 -92.48
CA GLU A 13 72.03 -82.51 -92.15
C GLU A 13 70.74 -81.77 -91.74
N GLU A 14 69.68 -81.86 -92.54
CA GLU A 14 68.34 -81.33 -92.23
C GLU A 14 67.84 -81.82 -90.88
N ARG A 15 67.91 -83.14 -90.62
CA ARG A 15 67.56 -83.73 -89.31
C ARG A 15 68.44 -83.16 -88.19
N SER A 16 69.75 -83.03 -88.41
CA SER A 16 70.66 -82.46 -87.42
C SER A 16 70.32 -81.01 -87.11
N ASN A 17 69.89 -80.23 -88.12
CA ASN A 17 69.55 -78.82 -87.98
C ASN A 17 68.19 -78.62 -87.31
N LEU A 18 67.20 -79.47 -87.59
CA LEU A 18 65.94 -79.53 -86.83
C LEU A 18 66.16 -79.92 -85.37
N LEU A 19 67.05 -80.90 -85.11
CA LEU A 19 67.41 -81.29 -83.74
C LEU A 19 68.15 -80.17 -82.99
N LYS A 20 69.09 -79.45 -83.65
CA LYS A 20 69.75 -78.26 -83.08
C LYS A 20 68.73 -77.16 -82.77
N ALA A 21 67.85 -76.81 -83.72
CA ALA A 21 66.83 -75.78 -83.53
C ALA A 21 65.91 -76.10 -82.36
N ALA A 22 65.40 -77.34 -82.28
CA ALA A 22 64.60 -77.80 -81.14
C ALA A 22 65.39 -77.75 -79.83
N GLN A 23 66.65 -78.18 -79.80
CA GLN A 23 67.52 -78.09 -78.62
C GLN A 23 67.74 -76.63 -78.16
N GLU A 24 67.95 -75.70 -79.08
CA GLU A 24 68.05 -74.27 -78.75
C GLU A 24 66.71 -73.70 -78.22
N GLU A 25 65.57 -74.09 -78.80
CA GLU A 25 64.25 -73.70 -78.31
C GLU A 25 63.97 -74.24 -76.91
N TYR A 26 64.26 -75.52 -76.64
CA TYR A 26 64.21 -76.08 -75.29
C TYR A 26 65.14 -75.34 -74.33
N GLN A 27 66.38 -75.02 -74.73
CA GLN A 27 67.30 -74.24 -73.89
C GLN A 27 66.79 -72.82 -73.62
N ARG A 28 66.18 -72.15 -74.62
CA ARG A 28 65.54 -70.83 -74.45
C ARG A 28 64.37 -70.91 -73.46
N LEU A 29 63.52 -71.92 -73.57
CA LEU A 29 62.39 -72.16 -72.67
C LEU A 29 62.83 -72.54 -71.25
N GLU A 30 63.85 -73.39 -71.10
CA GLU A 30 64.45 -73.66 -69.79
C GLU A 30 65.02 -72.39 -69.14
N GLN A 31 65.67 -71.52 -69.92
CA GLN A 31 66.21 -70.27 -69.42
C GLN A 31 65.12 -69.27 -69.01
N THR A 32 64.01 -69.16 -69.74
CA THR A 32 62.89 -68.31 -69.32
C THR A 32 62.18 -68.87 -68.10
N LEU A 33 61.96 -70.19 -68.03
CA LEU A 33 61.37 -70.85 -66.86
C LEU A 33 62.23 -70.71 -65.59
N ARG A 34 63.55 -70.92 -65.69
CA ARG A 34 64.48 -70.70 -64.56
C ARG A 34 64.48 -69.24 -64.08
N LYS A 35 64.39 -68.27 -65.00
CA LYS A 35 64.26 -66.84 -64.66
C LYS A 35 62.92 -66.55 -63.97
N SER A 36 61.80 -67.02 -64.53
CA SER A 36 60.47 -66.77 -63.93
C SER A 36 60.31 -67.43 -62.56
N LEU A 37 60.92 -68.60 -62.33
CA LEU A 37 60.93 -69.24 -61.00
C LEU A 37 61.72 -68.39 -60.00
N ALA A 38 62.92 -67.91 -60.34
CA ALA A 38 63.69 -67.01 -59.47
C ALA A 38 62.97 -65.67 -59.21
N ASP A 39 62.29 -65.12 -60.22
CA ASP A 39 61.45 -63.91 -60.08
C ASP A 39 60.23 -64.16 -59.18
N LEU A 40 59.66 -65.37 -59.17
CA LEU A 40 58.57 -65.75 -58.27
C LEU A 40 59.07 -65.96 -56.84
N GLU A 41 60.14 -66.75 -56.63
CA GLU A 41 60.72 -66.95 -55.30
C GLU A 41 61.13 -65.64 -54.63
N THR A 42 61.68 -64.68 -55.39
CA THR A 42 62.06 -63.36 -54.84
C THR A 42 60.85 -62.49 -54.51
N ARG A 43 59.74 -62.62 -55.26
CA ARG A 43 58.47 -61.98 -54.91
C ARG A 43 57.83 -62.62 -53.67
N GLU A 44 57.81 -63.95 -53.57
CA GLU A 44 57.29 -64.67 -52.41
C GLU A 44 58.07 -64.32 -51.13
N ARG A 45 59.41 -64.34 -51.17
CA ARG A 45 60.27 -63.90 -50.07
C ARG A 45 59.98 -62.45 -49.66
N ARG A 46 59.75 -61.55 -50.63
CA ARG A 46 59.39 -60.15 -50.36
C ARG A 46 57.99 -60.03 -49.74
N LEU A 47 57.01 -60.76 -50.26
CA LEU A 47 55.63 -60.76 -49.76
C LEU A 47 55.58 -61.24 -48.31
N ALA A 48 56.21 -62.38 -48.01
CA ALA A 48 56.29 -62.93 -46.65
C ALA A 48 56.94 -61.94 -45.65
N VAL A 49 57.96 -61.18 -46.07
CA VAL A 49 58.55 -60.12 -45.25
C VAL A 49 57.57 -58.96 -45.02
N THR A 50 56.83 -58.51 -46.05
CA THR A 50 55.83 -57.44 -45.90
C THR A 50 54.60 -57.87 -45.10
N GLU A 51 54.15 -59.11 -45.24
CA GLU A 51 53.04 -59.69 -44.46
C GLU A 51 53.42 -59.82 -42.99
N ALA A 52 54.61 -60.35 -42.69
CA ALA A 52 55.12 -60.43 -41.33
C ALA A 52 55.41 -59.05 -40.71
N ALA A 53 55.71 -58.01 -41.52
CA ALA A 53 55.79 -56.64 -41.03
C ALA A 53 54.40 -56.08 -40.67
N LEU A 54 53.41 -56.26 -41.57
CA LEU A 54 52.03 -55.83 -41.36
C LEU A 54 51.37 -56.54 -40.16
N GLN A 55 51.65 -57.83 -39.95
CA GLN A 55 51.18 -58.58 -38.78
C GLN A 55 51.68 -57.96 -37.48
N ARG A 56 52.99 -57.67 -37.36
CA ARG A 56 53.57 -57.00 -36.18
C ARG A 56 53.00 -55.60 -35.96
N GLU A 57 52.71 -54.86 -37.03
CA GLU A 57 52.07 -53.55 -36.95
C GLU A 57 50.62 -53.65 -36.44
N GLN A 58 49.87 -54.68 -36.84
CA GLN A 58 48.53 -54.96 -36.31
C GLN A 58 48.55 -55.42 -34.85
N GLU A 59 49.54 -56.22 -34.46
CA GLU A 59 49.76 -56.66 -33.07
C GLU A 59 50.09 -55.46 -32.17
N ALA A 60 51.06 -54.63 -32.57
CA ALA A 60 51.42 -53.40 -31.84
C ALA A 60 50.22 -52.46 -31.66
N LYS A 61 49.41 -52.25 -32.71
CA LYS A 61 48.18 -51.43 -32.63
C LYS A 61 47.11 -52.01 -31.70
N ARG A 62 47.04 -53.34 -31.54
CA ARG A 62 46.15 -53.99 -30.57
C ARG A 62 46.67 -53.80 -29.14
N ASP A 63 47.95 -54.01 -28.90
CA ASP A 63 48.58 -53.79 -27.59
C ASP A 63 48.48 -52.32 -27.15
N GLU A 64 48.68 -51.38 -28.08
CA GLU A 64 48.45 -49.94 -27.87
C GLU A 64 47.00 -49.67 -27.48
N TYR A 65 46.03 -50.14 -28.27
CA TYR A 65 44.60 -49.97 -27.99
C TYR A 65 44.21 -50.55 -26.62
N ASP A 66 44.66 -51.77 -26.30
CA ASP A 66 44.38 -52.41 -25.01
C ASP A 66 45.09 -51.70 -23.85
N SER A 67 46.25 -51.08 -24.07
CA SER A 67 46.91 -50.24 -23.06
C SER A 67 46.11 -48.95 -22.80
N LEU A 68 45.62 -48.29 -23.85
CA LEU A 68 44.80 -47.07 -23.76
C LEU A 68 43.43 -47.36 -23.14
N GLN A 69 42.79 -48.47 -23.53
CA GLN A 69 41.51 -48.89 -22.97
C GLN A 69 41.63 -49.23 -21.47
N ARG A 70 42.74 -49.84 -21.05
CA ARG A 70 43.04 -50.07 -19.61
C ARG A 70 43.26 -48.75 -18.86
N ARG A 71 44.03 -47.81 -19.41
CA ARG A 71 44.24 -46.47 -18.81
C ARG A 71 42.92 -45.72 -18.65
N LEU A 72 42.13 -45.60 -19.73
CA LEU A 72 40.84 -44.93 -19.72
C LEU A 72 39.86 -45.54 -18.69
N LYS A 73 39.78 -46.87 -18.59
CA LYS A 73 38.98 -47.56 -17.55
C LYS A 73 39.49 -47.25 -16.13
N SER A 74 40.80 -47.15 -15.93
CA SER A 74 41.38 -46.77 -14.63
C SER A 74 41.11 -45.30 -14.26
N GLU A 75 41.20 -44.37 -15.22
CA GLU A 75 40.90 -42.94 -15.04
C GLU A 75 39.40 -42.72 -14.78
N GLN A 76 38.52 -43.42 -15.50
CA GLN A 76 37.07 -43.41 -15.27
C GLN A 76 36.70 -43.95 -13.89
N SER A 77 37.28 -45.08 -13.46
CA SER A 77 37.03 -45.62 -12.12
C SER A 77 37.60 -44.74 -11.00
N HIS A 78 38.75 -44.08 -11.22
CA HIS A 78 39.33 -43.13 -10.28
C HIS A 78 38.49 -41.85 -10.13
N THR A 79 38.09 -41.23 -11.24
CA THR A 79 37.23 -40.03 -11.24
C THR A 79 35.86 -40.31 -10.61
N LEU A 80 35.24 -41.45 -10.92
CA LEU A 80 34.02 -41.90 -10.24
C LEU A 80 34.22 -42.17 -8.74
N SER A 81 35.40 -42.66 -8.33
CA SER A 81 35.72 -42.84 -6.90
C SER A 81 35.89 -41.50 -6.17
N LEU A 82 36.52 -40.50 -6.80
CA LEU A 82 36.63 -39.15 -6.26
C LEU A 82 35.26 -38.48 -6.13
N ALA A 83 34.43 -38.56 -7.17
CA ALA A 83 33.08 -38.01 -7.16
C ALA A 83 32.22 -38.61 -6.03
N LYS A 84 32.24 -39.94 -5.86
CA LYS A 84 31.54 -40.62 -4.75
C LYS A 84 32.04 -40.17 -3.37
N LYS A 85 33.36 -40.05 -3.18
CA LYS A 85 33.92 -39.53 -1.92
C LYS A 85 33.49 -38.09 -1.64
N GLN A 86 33.30 -37.27 -2.67
CA GLN A 86 32.75 -35.92 -2.53
C GLN A 86 31.27 -35.93 -2.18
N THR A 87 30.43 -36.72 -2.84
CA THR A 87 28.98 -36.80 -2.50
C THR A 87 28.79 -37.31 -1.07
N GLU A 88 29.47 -38.40 -0.68
CA GLU A 88 29.44 -38.90 0.71
C GLU A 88 29.93 -37.86 1.73
N ALA A 89 30.88 -36.97 1.38
CA ALA A 89 31.33 -35.91 2.26
C ALA A 89 30.28 -34.79 2.42
N TYR A 90 29.55 -34.45 1.35
CA TYR A 90 28.43 -33.53 1.42
C TYR A 90 27.24 -34.13 2.17
N GLU A 91 26.91 -35.40 1.95
CA GLU A 91 25.85 -36.14 2.68
C GLU A 91 26.10 -36.15 4.20
N ARG A 92 27.34 -36.44 4.63
CA ARG A 92 27.77 -36.35 6.03
C ARG A 92 27.69 -34.92 6.60
N ARG A 93 27.87 -33.89 5.76
CA ARG A 93 27.76 -32.49 6.18
C ARG A 93 26.30 -32.03 6.26
N ILE A 94 25.44 -32.48 5.35
CA ILE A 94 24.00 -32.20 5.33
C ILE A 94 23.35 -32.80 6.59
N SER A 95 23.51 -34.11 6.82
CA SER A 95 22.96 -34.79 8.01
C SER A 95 23.42 -34.18 9.35
N LEU A 96 24.67 -33.72 9.44
CA LEU A 96 25.15 -32.97 10.61
C LEU A 96 24.43 -31.62 10.77
N LEU A 97 24.18 -30.89 9.68
CA LEU A 97 23.47 -29.61 9.71
C LEU A 97 21.97 -29.80 9.99
N GLU A 98 21.35 -30.86 9.48
CA GLU A 98 19.96 -31.23 9.78
C GLU A 98 19.76 -31.56 11.26
N SER A 99 20.67 -32.32 11.87
CA SER A 99 20.67 -32.58 13.32
C SER A 99 20.82 -31.28 14.12
N GLN A 100 21.77 -30.41 13.74
CA GLN A 100 21.99 -29.13 14.40
C GLN A 100 20.78 -28.19 14.28
N LEU A 101 20.12 -28.17 13.11
CA LEU A 101 18.88 -27.43 12.90
C LEU A 101 17.77 -27.96 13.80
N GLY A 102 17.53 -29.28 13.80
CA GLY A 102 16.51 -29.93 14.65
C GLY A 102 16.71 -29.66 16.14
N ASP A 103 17.95 -29.71 16.64
CA ASP A 103 18.29 -29.36 18.03
C ASP A 103 17.97 -27.88 18.35
N THR A 104 18.33 -26.96 17.45
CA THR A 104 18.04 -25.52 17.65
C THR A 104 16.55 -25.19 17.56
N GLU A 105 15.82 -25.81 16.63
CA GLU A 105 14.36 -25.69 16.53
C GLU A 105 13.65 -26.24 17.77
N SER A 106 14.08 -27.40 18.27
CA SER A 106 13.51 -28.02 19.48
C SER A 106 13.70 -27.10 20.69
N ARG A 107 14.89 -26.52 20.84
CA ARG A 107 15.19 -25.52 21.89
C ARG A 107 14.38 -24.24 21.73
N ALA A 108 14.16 -23.75 20.50
CA ALA A 108 13.32 -22.59 20.25
C ALA A 108 11.87 -22.86 20.64
N LYS A 109 11.30 -23.99 20.20
CA LYS A 109 9.92 -24.42 20.52
C LYS A 109 9.72 -24.60 22.03
N GLN A 110 10.71 -25.12 22.77
CA GLN A 110 10.66 -25.20 24.23
C GLN A 110 10.64 -23.80 24.87
N VAL A 111 11.54 -22.89 24.47
CA VAL A 111 11.60 -21.53 25.01
C VAL A 111 10.31 -20.74 24.69
N GLU A 112 9.72 -20.93 23.52
CA GLU A 112 8.41 -20.37 23.18
C GLU A 112 7.31 -20.93 24.09
N ALA A 113 7.26 -22.24 24.32
CA ALA A 113 6.32 -22.87 25.24
C ALA A 113 6.47 -22.29 26.66
N ASP A 114 7.69 -22.24 27.20
CA ASP A 114 8.02 -21.66 28.50
C ASP A 114 7.54 -20.19 28.61
N PHE A 115 7.76 -19.38 27.56
CA PHE A 115 7.26 -17.99 27.50
C PHE A 115 5.73 -17.88 27.39
N THR A 116 5.04 -18.85 26.77
CA THR A 116 3.57 -18.88 26.81
C THR A 116 3.06 -19.28 28.19
N GLU A 117 3.67 -20.25 28.87
CA GLU A 117 3.25 -20.66 30.21
C GLU A 117 3.54 -19.54 31.22
N TYR A 118 4.71 -18.92 31.19
CA TYR A 118 5.05 -17.76 32.02
C TYR A 118 4.04 -16.62 31.85
N ARG A 119 3.60 -16.30 30.62
CA ARG A 119 2.54 -15.31 30.38
C ARG A 119 1.17 -15.74 30.92
N GLN A 120 0.85 -17.03 30.94
CA GLN A 120 -0.35 -17.54 31.60
C GLN A 120 -0.25 -17.49 33.13
N GLN A 121 0.92 -17.80 33.70
CA GLN A 121 1.20 -17.71 35.14
C GLN A 121 1.10 -16.25 35.62
N GLN A 122 1.70 -15.31 34.89
CA GLN A 122 1.62 -13.86 35.15
C GLN A 122 0.18 -13.35 35.22
N ARG A 123 -0.71 -13.79 34.31
CA ARG A 123 -2.15 -13.47 34.35
C ARG A 123 -2.89 -14.07 35.55
N LYS A 124 -2.39 -15.14 36.15
CA LYS A 124 -3.01 -15.77 37.34
C LYS A 124 -2.64 -15.04 38.64
N LEU A 125 -1.56 -14.24 38.64
CA LEU A 125 -1.10 -13.49 39.81
C LEU A 125 -2.18 -12.53 40.35
N PRO A 126 -2.25 -12.32 41.67
CA PRO A 126 -3.21 -11.37 42.26
C PRO A 126 -2.99 -9.95 41.73
N GLU A 127 -1.77 -9.58 41.35
CA GLU A 127 -1.50 -8.25 40.77
C GLU A 127 -2.17 -8.04 39.41
N SER A 128 -2.28 -9.06 38.54
CA SER A 128 -3.04 -8.93 37.28
C SER A 128 -4.52 -8.65 37.56
N LYS A 129 -5.10 -9.41 38.50
CA LYS A 129 -6.49 -9.26 38.92
C LYS A 129 -6.75 -7.89 39.54
N LEU A 130 -5.84 -7.38 40.37
CA LEU A 130 -5.93 -6.03 40.94
C LEU A 130 -5.75 -4.94 39.88
N ARG A 131 -4.90 -5.12 38.87
CA ARG A 131 -4.78 -4.20 37.73
C ARG A 131 -6.06 -4.17 36.88
N GLU A 132 -6.68 -5.33 36.66
CA GLU A 132 -7.98 -5.48 35.97
C GLU A 132 -9.12 -4.84 36.79
N GLU A 133 -9.16 -5.06 38.10
CA GLU A 133 -10.13 -4.45 39.03
C GLU A 133 -9.96 -2.92 39.10
N ILE A 134 -8.73 -2.41 39.18
CA ILE A 134 -8.44 -0.97 39.12
C ILE A 134 -8.89 -0.36 37.78
N ALA A 135 -8.74 -1.08 36.67
CA ALA A 135 -9.24 -0.63 35.37
C ALA A 135 -10.78 -0.58 35.32
N ALA A 136 -11.46 -1.61 35.85
CA ALA A 136 -12.91 -1.65 35.95
C ALA A 136 -13.46 -0.54 36.87
N LEU A 137 -12.85 -0.33 38.04
CA LEU A 137 -13.21 0.73 38.98
C LEU A 137 -13.01 2.13 38.38
N LYS A 138 -11.92 2.37 37.62
CA LYS A 138 -11.73 3.62 36.86
C LYS A 138 -12.81 3.82 35.80
N GLY A 139 -13.23 2.76 35.12
CA GLY A 139 -14.39 2.78 34.22
C GLY A 139 -15.66 3.22 34.93
N ASN A 140 -16.00 2.55 36.04
CA ASN A 140 -17.16 2.84 36.88
C ASN A 140 -17.16 4.28 37.43
N VAL A 141 -16.02 4.80 37.88
CA VAL A 141 -15.88 6.21 38.30
C VAL A 141 -16.21 7.15 37.14
N SER A 142 -15.62 6.93 35.95
CA SER A 142 -15.91 7.78 34.78
C SER A 142 -17.38 7.73 34.33
N GLU A 143 -18.09 6.61 34.59
CA GLU A 143 -19.53 6.51 34.36
C GLU A 143 -20.35 7.26 35.41
N LEU A 144 -19.98 7.13 36.69
CA LEU A 144 -20.65 7.82 37.79
C LEU A 144 -20.45 9.34 37.68
N GLU A 145 -19.28 9.81 37.24
CA GLU A 145 -19.03 11.21 36.90
C GLU A 145 -19.92 11.69 35.75
N LYS A 146 -20.05 10.92 34.66
CA LYS A 146 -20.99 11.25 33.56
C LYS A 146 -22.45 11.31 34.05
N LYS A 147 -22.86 10.37 34.91
CA LYS A 147 -24.21 10.33 35.52
C LYS A 147 -24.43 11.51 36.47
N LYS A 148 -23.42 11.90 37.26
CA LYS A 148 -23.43 13.09 38.12
C LYS A 148 -23.58 14.38 37.29
N MET A 149 -22.72 14.57 36.30
CA MET A 149 -22.77 15.74 35.39
C MET A 149 -24.11 15.85 34.65
N ALA A 150 -24.77 14.73 34.35
CA ALA A 150 -26.13 14.73 33.79
C ALA A 150 -27.17 15.22 34.81
N LYS A 151 -27.10 14.76 36.08
CA LYS A 151 -28.01 15.20 37.14
C LYS A 151 -27.78 16.64 37.59
N GLU A 152 -26.54 17.13 37.61
CA GLU A 152 -26.25 18.53 37.89
C GLU A 152 -26.91 19.44 36.83
N ARG A 153 -26.84 19.08 35.54
CA ARG A 153 -27.56 19.80 34.46
C ARG A 153 -29.08 19.71 34.56
N GLU A 154 -29.64 18.57 34.98
CA GLU A 154 -31.08 18.47 35.26
C GLU A 154 -31.50 19.43 36.38
N CYS A 155 -30.69 19.55 37.44
CA CYS A 155 -30.91 20.50 38.54
C CYS A 155 -30.78 21.96 38.08
N GLU A 156 -29.73 22.32 37.33
CA GLU A 156 -29.56 23.66 36.74
C GLU A 156 -30.78 24.10 35.91
N ILE A 157 -31.31 23.19 35.08
CA ILE A 157 -32.52 23.43 34.28
C ILE A 157 -33.76 23.59 35.18
N ALA A 158 -33.90 22.78 36.24
CA ALA A 158 -35.00 22.87 37.18
C ALA A 158 -34.98 24.19 37.97
N GLU A 159 -33.82 24.59 38.50
CA GLU A 159 -33.62 25.86 39.22
C GLU A 159 -33.89 27.06 38.30
N ALA A 160 -33.36 27.06 37.08
CA ALA A 160 -33.64 28.11 36.09
C ALA A 160 -35.14 28.18 35.72
N ASN A 161 -35.89 27.08 35.81
CA ASN A 161 -37.33 27.08 35.60
C ASN A 161 -38.11 27.57 36.83
N VAL A 162 -37.67 27.23 38.05
CA VAL A 162 -38.21 27.79 39.30
C VAL A 162 -38.00 29.31 39.35
N GLU A 163 -36.85 29.83 38.91
CA GLU A 163 -36.59 31.28 38.90
C GLU A 163 -37.46 32.04 37.87
N LYS A 164 -37.76 31.43 36.72
CA LYS A 164 -38.78 31.93 35.78
C LYS A 164 -40.16 31.99 36.43
N MET A 165 -40.54 30.98 37.21
CA MET A 165 -41.82 30.97 37.93
C MET A 165 -41.87 32.03 39.06
N LYS A 166 -40.79 32.21 39.84
CA LYS A 166 -40.71 33.30 40.84
C LYS A 166 -40.89 34.67 40.19
N SER A 167 -40.09 34.98 39.16
CA SER A 167 -40.16 36.28 38.48
C SER A 167 -41.50 36.54 37.78
N GLN A 168 -42.23 35.51 37.35
CA GLN A 168 -43.63 35.63 36.91
C GLN A 168 -44.59 35.91 38.07
N LEU A 169 -44.44 35.24 39.22
CA LEU A 169 -45.23 35.50 40.43
C LEU A 169 -45.00 36.92 40.97
N ASP A 170 -43.77 37.41 40.98
CA ASP A 170 -43.42 38.77 41.41
C ASP A 170 -44.02 39.83 40.47
N GLN A 171 -44.02 39.58 39.16
CA GLN A 171 -44.73 40.44 38.19
C GLN A 171 -46.24 40.48 38.48
N MET A 172 -46.87 39.32 38.73
CA MET A 172 -48.30 39.23 39.06
C MET A 172 -48.63 39.87 40.42
N ALA A 173 -47.81 39.70 41.45
CA ALA A 173 -47.93 40.39 42.73
C ALA A 173 -47.75 41.91 42.58
N GLY A 174 -46.82 42.33 41.73
CA GLY A 174 -46.64 43.72 41.33
C GLY A 174 -47.82 44.30 40.55
N LEU A 175 -48.56 43.50 39.78
CA LEU A 175 -49.81 43.94 39.13
C LEU A 175 -50.96 44.01 40.13
N LEU A 176 -51.11 43.00 41.00
CA LEU A 176 -52.11 42.94 42.06
C LEU A 176 -51.99 44.14 43.02
N THR A 177 -50.78 44.45 43.47
CA THR A 177 -50.53 45.60 44.38
C THR A 177 -50.77 46.94 43.70
N ARG A 178 -50.47 47.08 42.40
CA ARG A 178 -50.84 48.28 41.62
C ARG A 178 -52.35 48.42 41.49
N GLU A 179 -53.10 47.37 41.21
CA GLU A 179 -54.57 47.46 41.08
C GLU A 179 -55.26 47.66 42.44
N LYS A 180 -54.74 47.07 43.52
CA LYS A 180 -55.15 47.41 44.90
C LYS A 180 -54.98 48.89 45.18
N LYS A 181 -53.80 49.46 44.93
CA LYS A 181 -53.54 50.91 45.09
C LYS A 181 -54.45 51.78 44.23
N LYS A 182 -54.77 51.37 42.99
CA LYS A 182 -55.77 52.07 42.15
C LYS A 182 -57.18 51.99 42.75
N HIS A 183 -57.57 50.84 43.32
CA HIS A 183 -58.88 50.68 43.94
C HIS A 183 -58.99 51.49 45.24
N GLU A 184 -57.97 51.44 46.09
CA GLU A 184 -57.81 52.28 47.30
C GLU A 184 -57.91 53.77 46.93
N ALA A 185 -57.21 54.22 45.88
CA ALA A 185 -57.32 55.59 45.37
C ALA A 185 -58.74 55.94 44.88
N ARG A 186 -59.42 55.05 44.14
CA ARG A 186 -60.83 55.27 43.73
C ARG A 186 -61.75 55.40 44.95
N VAL A 187 -61.55 54.60 45.99
CA VAL A 187 -62.32 54.67 47.24
C VAL A 187 -62.04 55.98 47.99
N VAL A 188 -60.79 56.44 48.06
CA VAL A 188 -60.44 57.76 48.63
C VAL A 188 -61.07 58.91 47.82
N ASP A 189 -61.00 58.85 46.49
CA ASP A 189 -61.66 59.83 45.62
C ASP A 189 -63.19 59.84 45.82
N GLU A 190 -63.82 58.69 46.05
CA GLU A 190 -65.25 58.57 46.32
C GLU A 190 -65.62 59.07 47.72
N LEU A 191 -64.80 58.81 48.73
CA LEU A 191 -64.94 59.36 50.08
C LEU A 191 -64.79 60.87 50.09
N GLU A 192 -63.81 61.44 49.38
CA GLU A 192 -63.65 62.91 49.31
C GLU A 192 -64.80 63.55 48.50
N LYS A 193 -65.29 62.91 47.43
CA LYS A 193 -66.53 63.33 46.74
C LYS A 193 -67.75 63.28 47.67
N LEU A 194 -67.86 62.32 48.57
CA LEU A 194 -68.93 62.24 49.58
C LEU A 194 -68.76 63.31 50.66
N ARG A 195 -67.54 63.58 51.11
CA ARG A 195 -67.18 64.63 52.07
C ARG A 195 -67.52 66.02 51.52
N VAL A 196 -67.13 66.33 50.29
CA VAL A 196 -67.49 67.60 49.62
C VAL A 196 -69.01 67.73 49.45
N LYS A 197 -69.72 66.65 49.13
CA LYS A 197 -71.20 66.64 49.12
C LYS A 197 -71.82 66.84 50.51
N TYR A 198 -71.16 66.36 51.57
CA TYR A 198 -71.61 66.58 52.94
C TYR A 198 -71.41 68.04 53.34
N ILE A 199 -70.20 68.58 53.17
CA ILE A 199 -69.88 70.00 53.45
C ILE A 199 -70.83 70.92 52.68
N ALA A 200 -70.99 70.76 51.36
CA ALA A 200 -71.91 71.57 50.57
C ALA A 200 -73.40 71.41 50.95
N ARG A 201 -73.76 70.34 51.69
CA ARG A 201 -75.11 70.15 52.27
C ARG A 201 -75.21 70.77 53.67
N GLU A 202 -74.16 70.71 54.46
CA GLU A 202 -74.05 71.30 55.80
C GLU A 202 -73.98 72.83 55.71
N GLU A 203 -73.09 73.38 54.87
CA GLU A 203 -73.06 74.81 54.50
C GLU A 203 -74.43 75.28 54.00
N ARG A 204 -75.14 74.46 53.22
CA ARG A 204 -76.51 74.79 52.81
C ARG A 204 -77.49 74.79 53.98
N TYR A 205 -77.43 73.84 54.91
CA TYR A 205 -78.28 73.86 56.10
C TYR A 205 -77.98 75.06 57.00
N VAL A 206 -76.72 75.45 57.14
CA VAL A 206 -76.31 76.68 57.84
C VAL A 206 -76.87 77.89 57.10
N LEU A 207 -76.67 78.03 55.80
CA LEU A 207 -77.17 79.16 55.01
C LEU A 207 -78.71 79.24 54.94
N ASP A 208 -79.42 78.10 54.89
CA ASP A 208 -80.88 78.07 54.96
C ASP A 208 -81.37 78.33 56.42
N GLY A 209 -80.57 78.02 57.44
CA GLY A 209 -80.77 78.40 58.85
C GLY A 209 -80.53 79.89 59.12
N ASP A 210 -79.41 80.45 58.68
CA ASP A 210 -79.10 81.89 58.68
C ASP A 210 -80.20 82.67 57.95
N ARG A 211 -80.78 82.10 56.88
CA ARG A 211 -81.96 82.67 56.20
C ARG A 211 -83.22 82.62 57.03
N ASP A 212 -83.41 81.59 57.86
CA ASP A 212 -84.53 81.51 58.80
C ASP A 212 -84.34 82.42 60.01
N GLU A 213 -83.11 82.61 60.50
CA GLU A 213 -82.79 83.66 61.47
C GLU A 213 -82.97 85.06 60.86
N LEU A 214 -82.52 85.30 59.63
CA LEU A 214 -82.79 86.56 58.91
C LEU A 214 -84.29 86.76 58.64
N ARG A 215 -85.08 85.68 58.43
CA ARG A 215 -86.55 85.75 58.37
C ARG A 215 -87.17 86.01 59.74
N ALA A 216 -86.61 85.47 60.82
CA ALA A 216 -87.07 85.71 62.20
C ALA A 216 -86.73 87.13 62.68
N ILE A 217 -85.51 87.61 62.43
CA ILE A 217 -85.08 88.99 62.66
C ILE A 217 -85.89 89.95 61.79
N LYS A 218 -86.15 89.62 60.52
CA LYS A 218 -87.07 90.40 59.69
C LYS A 218 -88.47 90.41 60.30
N LYS A 219 -89.00 89.28 60.75
CA LYS A 219 -90.31 89.20 61.41
C LYS A 219 -90.34 90.04 62.68
N GLN A 220 -89.31 89.99 63.53
CA GLN A 220 -89.16 90.86 64.70
C GLN A 220 -89.08 92.35 64.32
N LEU A 221 -88.45 92.69 63.19
CA LEU A 221 -88.43 94.04 62.62
C LEU A 221 -89.80 94.46 62.06
N ASP A 222 -90.56 93.53 61.49
CA ASP A 222 -91.92 93.74 60.99
C ASP A 222 -92.90 93.85 62.19
N ASP A 223 -92.71 93.10 63.28
CA ASP A 223 -93.43 93.20 64.55
C ASP A 223 -93.13 94.53 65.27
N LEU A 224 -91.85 94.95 65.32
CA LEU A 224 -91.41 96.25 65.84
C LEU A 224 -91.84 97.45 64.97
N LYS A 225 -92.16 97.22 63.69
CA LYS A 225 -92.76 98.23 62.79
C LYS A 225 -94.29 98.16 62.73
N GLY A 226 -94.89 97.04 63.14
CA GLY A 226 -96.33 96.79 63.11
C GLY A 226 -97.16 97.77 63.93
N PHE A 227 -96.54 98.48 64.88
CA PHE A 227 -97.19 99.54 65.65
C PHE A 227 -97.32 100.90 64.92
N LYS A 228 -97.02 101.00 63.60
CA LYS A 228 -97.39 102.16 62.77
C LYS A 228 -97.54 101.83 61.27
N MET A 229 -98.76 102.03 60.77
CA MET A 229 -99.25 101.87 59.39
C MET A 229 -99.29 100.41 58.87
N ARG A 230 -100.41 99.85 58.38
CA ARG A 230 -101.45 100.35 57.42
C ARG A 230 -100.92 100.43 55.99
N GLY A 231 -101.08 99.36 55.19
CA GLY A 231 -100.59 99.37 53.80
C GLY A 231 -100.81 98.08 53.00
N ASN A 232 -102.06 97.82 52.63
CA ASN A 232 -102.47 96.99 51.49
C ASN A 232 -101.63 97.28 50.21
N ILE A 233 -101.27 96.26 49.40
CA ILE A 233 -101.26 96.24 47.90
C ILE A 233 -100.44 95.06 47.32
N GLU A 234 -100.84 94.61 46.12
CA GLU A 234 -100.28 93.49 45.36
C GLU A 234 -99.27 93.91 44.26
N LYS A 235 -98.74 92.89 43.55
CA LYS A 235 -98.46 92.85 42.09
C LYS A 235 -97.18 93.52 41.50
N ARG A 236 -96.60 92.71 40.59
CA ARG A 236 -96.00 93.03 39.26
C ARG A 236 -94.49 93.38 39.11
N ARG A 237 -93.84 92.39 38.47
CA ARG A 237 -93.06 92.46 37.20
C ARG A 237 -91.64 93.05 37.19
N SER A 238 -90.84 92.38 36.35
CA SER A 238 -89.80 92.94 35.44
C SER A 238 -88.51 93.47 36.08
N HIS A 239 -87.38 93.60 35.38
CA HIS A 239 -86.83 92.90 34.18
C HIS A 239 -85.45 93.53 33.91
N ARG A 240 -84.38 92.74 33.75
CA ARG A 240 -83.07 93.05 33.10
C ARG A 240 -82.06 91.94 33.46
N GLN A 241 -80.91 91.75 32.81
CA GLN A 241 -80.44 91.84 31.40
C GLN A 241 -78.93 91.51 31.44
N ARG A 242 -78.37 90.92 30.38
CA ARG A 242 -76.91 90.89 30.05
C ARG A 242 -75.97 90.11 31.02
N SER A 243 -74.81 89.57 30.59
CA SER A 243 -74.28 89.34 29.23
C SER A 243 -72.98 88.50 29.21
N HIS A 244 -72.76 87.72 28.13
CA HIS A 244 -71.50 87.12 27.61
C HIS A 244 -70.72 86.16 28.56
N GLU A 245 -70.31 84.94 28.16
CA GLU A 245 -69.38 84.51 27.07
C GLU A 245 -67.89 84.87 27.33
N PRO A 246 -66.88 84.09 26.85
CA PRO A 246 -66.93 83.25 25.63
C PRO A 246 -66.19 81.86 25.61
N THR A 247 -66.50 81.04 24.59
CA THR A 247 -65.59 80.09 23.85
C THR A 247 -64.93 78.89 24.60
N SER A 248 -64.36 77.82 24.01
CA SER A 248 -64.25 77.17 22.66
C SER A 248 -63.42 75.86 22.87
N SER A 249 -63.42 74.74 22.12
CA SER A 249 -64.18 74.10 21.01
C SER A 249 -63.94 72.57 21.20
N HIS A 250 -64.83 71.61 20.98
CA HIS A 250 -65.66 71.22 19.83
C HIS A 250 -64.90 70.55 18.65
N HIS A 251 -65.52 69.49 18.08
CA HIS A 251 -65.06 68.52 17.04
C HIS A 251 -64.02 67.44 17.50
N HIS A 252 -64.10 66.12 17.24
CA HIS A 252 -64.99 65.16 16.50
C HIS A 252 -64.51 64.67 15.11
N ARG A 253 -63.79 63.51 15.02
CA ARG A 253 -64.09 62.32 14.14
C ARG A 253 -62.96 61.25 14.01
N LYS A 254 -63.40 59.97 14.09
CA LYS A 254 -63.06 58.72 13.34
C LYS A 254 -61.69 58.51 12.61
N CYS A 255 -61.05 57.38 12.96
CA CYS A 255 -60.67 56.21 12.11
C CYS A 255 -59.80 56.35 10.83
N TRP A 256 -58.65 55.64 10.77
CA TRP A 256 -58.33 54.51 9.85
C TRP A 256 -56.85 54.03 9.98
N HIS A 257 -56.44 53.02 9.19
CA HIS A 257 -55.05 52.53 9.02
C HIS A 257 -54.14 53.57 8.27
N THR A 258 -52.83 53.43 8.01
CA THR A 258 -52.05 52.25 7.54
C THR A 258 -50.51 52.49 7.55
N GLN A 259 -49.71 51.42 7.69
CA GLN A 259 -48.34 51.14 7.19
C GLN A 259 -47.16 52.15 7.16
N SER A 260 -45.98 51.62 7.55
CA SER A 260 -44.64 51.71 6.89
C SER A 260 -43.59 52.82 7.21
N ARG A 261 -42.38 52.32 7.56
CA ARG A 261 -41.00 52.80 7.20
C ARG A 261 -40.48 54.11 7.86
N GLN A 262 -39.19 54.30 8.18
CA GLN A 262 -37.97 53.42 8.23
C GLN A 262 -36.79 54.11 8.98
N ILE A 263 -35.70 53.35 9.28
CA ILE A 263 -34.27 53.81 9.45
C ILE A 263 -33.99 54.64 10.74
N ASP A 264 -33.02 54.34 11.62
CA ASP A 264 -32.00 53.25 11.74
C ASP A 264 -31.59 53.12 13.26
N ALA A 265 -30.47 52.57 13.79
CA ALA A 265 -29.17 52.07 13.27
C ALA A 265 -28.47 51.06 14.22
N ARG A 266 -27.39 50.41 13.73
CA ARG A 266 -26.25 49.69 14.41
C ARG A 266 -26.57 48.72 15.59
N SER A 267 -26.37 47.38 15.58
CA SER A 267 -25.44 46.40 14.91
C SER A 267 -24.14 46.08 15.69
N PRO A 268 -23.47 44.91 15.49
CA PRO A 268 -23.94 43.54 15.10
C PRO A 268 -23.21 42.34 15.79
N SER A 269 -23.70 41.10 15.58
CA SER A 269 -22.98 39.78 15.46
C SER A 269 -24.03 38.65 15.48
N GLU A 270 -24.39 38.01 14.34
CA GLU A 270 -23.86 36.75 13.75
C GLU A 270 -24.18 35.45 14.53
N HIS A 271 -24.20 34.26 13.91
CA HIS A 271 -25.06 33.75 12.82
C HIS A 271 -24.97 32.19 12.84
N TYR A 272 -25.99 31.45 12.38
CA TYR A 272 -25.98 29.97 12.41
C TYR A 272 -26.65 29.37 11.17
N HIS A 273 -25.96 28.50 10.43
CA HIS A 273 -26.55 27.56 9.46
C HIS A 273 -25.66 26.30 9.31
N PRO A 274 -26.23 25.08 9.19
CA PRO A 274 -25.44 23.85 9.13
C PRO A 274 -25.34 23.19 7.73
N GLY A 275 -24.11 22.82 7.35
CA GLY A 275 -23.78 21.55 6.70
C GLY A 275 -23.90 21.40 5.16
N SER A 276 -22.80 21.01 4.51
CA SER A 276 -22.65 19.65 3.93
C SER A 276 -21.24 19.31 3.43
N ARG A 277 -20.92 18.01 3.39
CA ARG A 277 -19.87 17.28 2.60
C ARG A 277 -18.36 17.56 2.78
N PHE A 278 -17.69 16.57 3.39
CA PHE A 278 -16.72 15.62 2.79
C PHE A 278 -15.50 16.07 1.93
N HIS A 279 -14.36 15.40 2.19
CA HIS A 279 -13.14 15.21 1.35
C HIS A 279 -12.25 16.45 1.08
N SER A 280 -10.92 16.32 0.91
CA SER A 280 -9.94 15.33 1.43
C SER A 280 -8.49 15.84 1.25
N ASP A 281 -7.56 15.22 1.99
CA ASP A 281 -6.14 15.01 1.66
C ASP A 281 -5.10 16.17 1.68
N HIS A 282 -3.84 15.71 1.88
CA HIS A 282 -2.54 16.37 1.74
C HIS A 282 -2.17 17.56 2.67
N ALA A 283 -0.95 17.73 3.15
CA ALA A 283 0.26 16.91 3.43
C ALA A 283 1.43 17.92 3.54
N TYR A 284 2.41 17.65 4.42
CA TYR A 284 3.56 18.51 4.72
C TYR A 284 3.21 19.89 5.36
N GLY A 285 3.95 20.42 6.33
CA GLY A 285 5.09 19.87 7.06
C GLY A 285 6.14 20.93 7.35
N ASN A 286 6.54 21.11 8.61
CA ASN A 286 7.77 21.81 8.97
C ASN A 286 8.30 21.31 10.32
N ALA A 287 9.60 21.47 10.57
CA ALA A 287 10.30 20.99 11.75
C ALA A 287 10.80 22.14 12.64
N SER A 288 10.86 21.88 13.94
CA SER A 288 11.84 22.36 14.94
C SER A 288 11.51 21.62 16.26
N ASP A 289 12.26 20.60 16.69
CA ASP A 289 13.63 20.64 17.21
C ASP A 289 13.68 21.01 18.71
N TRP A 290 14.14 20.04 19.53
CA TRP A 290 14.42 20.13 20.96
C TRP A 290 15.37 18.97 21.35
N GLU A 291 16.41 19.28 22.11
CA GLU A 291 17.54 18.37 22.35
C GLU A 291 17.39 17.39 23.52
N ALA A 292 18.20 16.32 23.45
CA ALA A 292 18.93 15.66 24.55
C ALA A 292 18.21 15.23 25.85
N SER A 293 18.17 13.91 26.08
CA SER A 293 18.58 13.33 27.37
C SER A 293 19.02 11.86 27.27
N SER A 294 20.28 11.60 27.69
CA SER A 294 20.84 10.34 28.21
C SER A 294 20.33 8.98 27.66
N TYR A 295 21.10 8.37 26.76
CA TYR A 295 21.12 6.91 26.58
C TYR A 295 22.07 6.29 27.63
N VAL A 296 21.66 5.23 28.32
CA VAL A 296 22.49 4.58 29.37
C VAL A 296 23.31 3.44 28.78
N GLU A 297 24.62 3.62 28.74
CA GLU A 297 25.59 2.62 28.26
C GLU A 297 25.65 1.42 29.21
N THR A 298 25.31 0.21 28.73
CA THR A 298 25.57 -1.05 29.43
C THR A 298 26.43 -1.97 28.56
N ARG A 299 27.73 -2.02 28.88
CA ARG A 299 28.73 -2.81 28.16
C ARG A 299 28.53 -4.31 28.38
N ARG A 300 28.50 -5.09 27.29
CA ARG A 300 29.06 -6.45 27.24
C ARG A 300 29.87 -6.60 25.96
N ALA A 301 30.88 -7.47 25.99
CA ALA A 301 31.99 -7.45 25.04
C ALA A 301 31.87 -8.50 23.93
N ASP A 302 32.19 -8.09 22.70
CA ASP A 302 32.47 -9.01 21.59
C ASP A 302 33.86 -9.64 21.74
N THR A 303 33.94 -10.96 21.61
CA THR A 303 35.21 -11.69 21.53
C THR A 303 35.42 -12.25 20.13
N THR A 304 35.95 -11.43 19.24
CA THR A 304 36.26 -11.81 17.85
C THR A 304 37.78 -12.01 17.67
N PRO A 305 38.28 -13.25 17.49
CA PRO A 305 39.70 -13.47 17.22
C PRO A 305 40.03 -13.15 15.76
N ARG A 306 40.75 -12.06 15.51
CA ARG A 306 41.54 -11.90 14.28
C ARG A 306 42.68 -12.92 14.30
N LEU A 307 42.99 -13.51 13.13
CA LEU A 307 44.25 -14.20 12.88
C LEU A 307 44.80 -13.72 11.53
N ASN A 308 46.12 -13.54 11.46
CA ASN A 308 46.73 -12.66 10.46
C ASN A 308 46.90 -13.29 9.07
N GLN A 309 46.98 -12.40 8.09
CA GLN A 309 47.51 -12.68 6.75
C GLN A 309 48.93 -13.26 6.84
N ARG A 310 49.28 -14.13 5.90
CA ARG A 310 50.68 -14.33 5.48
C ARG A 310 50.71 -14.49 3.96
N GLU A 311 51.53 -13.69 3.31
CA GLU A 311 51.66 -13.67 1.85
C GLU A 311 52.48 -14.87 1.34
N SER A 312 52.07 -15.41 0.20
CA SER A 312 52.88 -16.21 -0.73
C SER A 312 52.37 -15.94 -2.15
N ARG A 313 53.28 -15.74 -3.11
CA ARG A 313 52.96 -15.15 -4.43
C ARG A 313 53.66 -15.88 -5.58
N SER A 314 53.02 -16.93 -6.09
CA SER A 314 53.22 -17.57 -7.41
C SER A 314 52.11 -18.62 -7.61
N GLU A 315 51.69 -19.01 -8.81
CA GLU A 315 51.92 -18.45 -10.14
C GLU A 315 50.71 -18.74 -11.05
N ARG A 316 50.78 -18.39 -12.33
CA ARG A 316 49.74 -18.73 -13.31
C ARG A 316 49.82 -20.21 -13.65
N GLU A 317 48.68 -20.85 -13.89
CA GLU A 317 48.46 -21.50 -15.19
C GLU A 317 46.98 -21.73 -15.50
N SER A 318 46.65 -21.75 -16.79
CA SER A 318 45.30 -21.94 -17.30
C SER A 318 45.02 -23.41 -17.55
N SER A 319 43.79 -23.86 -17.31
CA SER A 319 43.18 -24.88 -18.17
C SER A 319 41.66 -24.73 -18.20
N ASN A 320 41.10 -24.92 -19.40
CA ASN A 320 39.71 -24.69 -19.74
C ASN A 320 39.13 -26.01 -20.26
N SER A 321 38.01 -26.48 -19.70
CA SER A 321 37.37 -27.73 -20.15
C SER A 321 35.85 -27.70 -19.96
N HIS A 322 35.13 -27.26 -20.99
CA HIS A 322 33.74 -27.67 -21.22
C HIS A 322 33.70 -29.16 -21.56
N ILE A 323 32.93 -29.96 -20.80
CA ILE A 323 32.15 -31.07 -21.36
C ILE A 323 30.79 -31.08 -20.66
N ALA A 324 29.72 -30.73 -21.38
CA ALA A 324 28.34 -30.84 -20.91
C ALA A 324 27.59 -31.82 -21.81
N ASN A 325 27.45 -33.07 -21.38
CA ASN A 325 26.72 -34.10 -22.11
C ASN A 325 25.24 -34.08 -21.71
N HIS A 326 24.39 -33.50 -22.56
CA HIS A 326 22.95 -33.76 -22.54
C HIS A 326 22.57 -34.66 -23.73
N GLN A 327 22.16 -35.89 -23.43
CA GLN A 327 21.51 -36.75 -24.42
C GLN A 327 20.02 -36.40 -24.46
N GLY A 328 19.49 -36.10 -25.65
CA GLY A 328 18.06 -35.90 -25.85
C GLY A 328 17.32 -37.23 -26.00
N SER A 329 16.20 -37.40 -25.31
CA SER A 329 15.28 -38.50 -25.55
C SER A 329 14.23 -38.08 -26.58
N LEU A 330 14.08 -38.86 -27.65
CA LEU A 330 13.04 -38.65 -28.66
C LEU A 330 11.73 -39.33 -28.22
N THR A 331 10.65 -38.55 -28.16
CA THR A 331 9.27 -39.05 -28.19
C THR A 331 8.49 -38.20 -29.18
N THR A 332 8.16 -38.79 -30.32
CA THR A 332 7.31 -38.18 -31.36
C THR A 332 5.87 -38.59 -31.13
N ASP A 333 4.97 -37.61 -30.96
CA ASP A 333 3.53 -37.80 -31.13
C ASP A 333 2.99 -36.65 -31.99
N ASN A 334 2.19 -36.99 -33.00
CA ASN A 334 1.59 -36.03 -33.92
C ASN A 334 0.18 -35.68 -33.44
N VAL A 335 -0.16 -34.38 -33.42
CA VAL A 335 -1.53 -33.89 -33.44
C VAL A 335 -1.58 -32.66 -34.33
N ASP A 336 -2.44 -32.68 -35.36
CA ASP A 336 -2.65 -31.56 -36.27
C ASP A 336 -3.45 -30.44 -35.61
N THR A 337 -3.17 -29.18 -35.96
CA THR A 337 -4.15 -28.08 -35.90
C THR A 337 -3.75 -26.98 -36.90
N ASP A 338 -4.58 -26.76 -37.92
CA ASP A 338 -4.44 -25.64 -38.85
C ASP A 338 -4.81 -24.30 -38.19
N GLN A 339 -3.95 -23.28 -38.30
CA GLN A 339 -4.41 -21.89 -38.41
C GLN A 339 -3.36 -20.92 -38.99
N ASP A 340 -3.48 -20.75 -40.30
CA ASP A 340 -3.57 -19.48 -41.05
C ASP A 340 -2.80 -18.20 -40.63
N GLN A 341 -2.06 -17.66 -41.60
CA GLN A 341 -1.61 -16.26 -41.82
C GLN A 341 -0.99 -15.44 -40.68
N GLY A 342 0.24 -14.98 -40.94
CA GLY A 342 0.96 -13.97 -40.14
C GLY A 342 2.26 -13.51 -40.81
N GLU A 343 2.17 -12.81 -41.95
CA GLU A 343 3.33 -12.18 -42.57
C GLU A 343 3.89 -11.07 -41.66
N LEU A 344 5.13 -11.25 -41.20
CA LEU A 344 6.02 -10.16 -40.80
C LEU A 344 7.42 -10.44 -41.37
N ASP A 345 7.65 -9.90 -42.57
CA ASP A 345 9.00 -9.62 -43.05
C ASP A 345 9.53 -8.43 -42.25
N ASP A 346 10.41 -8.71 -41.30
CA ASP A 346 11.38 -7.74 -40.78
C ASP A 346 12.77 -8.28 -41.13
N SER A 347 13.37 -7.65 -42.12
CA SER A 347 14.69 -7.98 -42.66
C SER A 347 15.83 -7.55 -41.73
N GLU A 348 17.06 -7.91 -42.10
CA GLU A 348 18.33 -7.46 -41.47
C GLU A 348 18.62 -7.96 -40.04
N ASP A 349 19.29 -9.10 -39.94
CA ASP A 349 20.71 -9.01 -39.54
C ASP A 349 21.53 -10.12 -40.20
N THR A 350 22.56 -9.73 -40.96
CA THR A 350 23.47 -10.68 -41.63
C THR A 350 24.55 -11.13 -40.66
N HIS A 351 25.29 -12.20 -41.00
CA HIS A 351 26.34 -12.83 -40.18
C HIS A 351 25.81 -13.66 -38.99
N ALA A 352 25.58 -14.94 -39.28
CA ALA A 352 25.69 -15.98 -38.25
C ALA A 352 27.16 -16.07 -37.79
N GLU A 353 27.55 -15.23 -36.84
CA GLU A 353 28.89 -15.26 -36.23
C GLU A 353 29.25 -16.66 -35.69
N PRO A 354 30.54 -17.05 -35.73
CA PRO A 354 30.97 -18.36 -35.28
C PRO A 354 30.66 -18.56 -33.79
N PRO A 355 30.35 -19.80 -33.36
CA PRO A 355 29.79 -20.06 -32.03
C PRO A 355 30.69 -19.71 -30.83
N GLY A 356 31.92 -19.24 -31.05
CA GLY A 356 32.87 -18.83 -30.02
C GLY A 356 32.91 -17.34 -29.65
N THR A 357 32.19 -16.43 -30.34
CA THR A 357 32.21 -15.00 -29.95
C THR A 357 31.39 -14.74 -28.68
N GLU A 358 31.81 -13.76 -27.87
CA GLU A 358 31.09 -13.39 -26.64
C GLU A 358 29.68 -12.84 -26.96
N LEU A 359 29.57 -12.04 -28.01
CA LEU A 359 28.30 -11.59 -28.59
C LEU A 359 27.38 -12.77 -28.93
N GLY A 360 27.92 -13.77 -29.66
CA GLY A 360 27.20 -15.01 -29.98
C GLY A 360 26.79 -15.81 -28.74
N ARG A 361 27.56 -15.76 -27.64
CA ARG A 361 27.21 -16.38 -26.35
C ARG A 361 26.00 -15.68 -25.71
N LEU A 362 26.05 -14.36 -25.58
CA LEU A 362 24.99 -13.54 -24.98
C LEU A 362 23.66 -13.65 -25.73
N ILE A 363 23.71 -13.66 -27.08
CA ILE A 363 22.51 -13.85 -27.92
C ILE A 363 21.86 -15.23 -27.68
N ARG A 364 22.66 -16.29 -27.47
CA ARG A 364 22.14 -17.63 -27.13
C ARG A 364 21.56 -17.67 -25.71
N GLU A 365 22.23 -17.07 -24.72
CA GLU A 365 21.74 -16.97 -23.34
C GLU A 365 20.39 -16.23 -23.28
N ARG A 366 20.26 -15.11 -24.02
CA ARG A 366 18.99 -14.38 -24.18
C ARG A 366 17.88 -15.25 -24.79
N LYS A 367 18.17 -15.94 -25.90
CA LYS A 367 17.20 -16.82 -26.58
C LYS A 367 16.75 -17.97 -25.66
N LEU A 368 17.65 -18.56 -24.88
CA LEU A 368 17.33 -19.63 -23.92
C LEU A 368 16.45 -19.13 -22.76
N LEU A 369 16.73 -17.94 -22.21
CA LEU A 369 15.92 -17.38 -21.12
C LEU A 369 14.49 -17.05 -21.57
N LEU A 370 14.31 -16.50 -22.77
CA LEU A 370 12.98 -16.26 -23.35
C LEU A 370 12.27 -17.58 -23.69
N ALA A 371 12.97 -18.54 -24.30
CA ALA A 371 12.41 -19.86 -24.63
C ALA A 371 12.05 -20.71 -23.39
N SER A 372 12.61 -20.40 -22.21
CA SER A 372 12.24 -21.05 -20.95
C SER A 372 10.84 -20.71 -20.45
N GLY A 373 10.21 -19.65 -20.97
CA GLY A 373 8.91 -19.14 -20.51
C GLY A 373 8.92 -18.50 -19.10
N ALA A 374 9.98 -18.69 -18.31
CA ALA A 374 10.11 -18.15 -16.95
C ALA A 374 10.43 -16.65 -16.90
N TYR A 375 10.81 -16.05 -18.04
CA TYR A 375 11.21 -14.64 -18.13
C TYR A 375 10.59 -13.95 -19.35
N ASP A 376 9.81 -12.90 -19.11
CA ASP A 376 9.33 -11.97 -20.14
C ASP A 376 10.47 -11.05 -20.62
N ALA A 377 10.32 -10.44 -21.81
CA ALA A 377 11.24 -9.46 -22.37
C ALA A 377 11.45 -8.22 -21.46
N LYS A 378 10.51 -7.93 -20.56
CA LYS A 378 10.63 -6.84 -19.57
C LYS A 378 11.46 -7.24 -18.32
N SER A 379 11.83 -8.52 -18.17
CA SER A 379 12.65 -9.04 -17.08
C SER A 379 13.98 -8.30 -16.98
N TYR A 380 14.42 -8.00 -15.75
CA TYR A 380 15.71 -7.37 -15.49
C TYR A 380 16.89 -8.16 -16.11
N LEU A 381 16.85 -9.49 -16.05
CA LEU A 381 17.89 -10.36 -16.62
C LEU A 381 17.95 -10.27 -18.16
N VAL A 382 16.80 -10.25 -18.83
CA VAL A 382 16.75 -10.13 -20.30
C VAL A 382 17.21 -8.73 -20.73
N ARG A 383 16.80 -7.68 -19.99
CA ARG A 383 17.19 -6.29 -20.26
C ARG A 383 18.68 -6.02 -20.05
N GLU A 384 19.32 -6.62 -19.05
CA GLU A 384 20.77 -6.47 -18.86
C GLU A 384 21.55 -7.29 -19.90
N LEU A 385 21.03 -8.45 -20.35
CA LEU A 385 21.58 -9.15 -21.51
C LEU A 385 21.44 -8.32 -22.81
N ASP A 386 20.31 -7.69 -23.06
CA ASP A 386 20.14 -6.77 -24.20
C ASP A 386 21.16 -5.62 -24.16
N ARG A 387 21.37 -5.03 -22.98
CA ARG A 387 22.39 -4.01 -22.77
C ARG A 387 23.81 -4.53 -23.04
N LEU A 388 24.14 -5.75 -22.59
CA LEU A 388 25.44 -6.38 -22.83
C LEU A 388 25.62 -6.76 -24.31
N ILE A 389 24.57 -7.19 -25.00
CA ILE A 389 24.57 -7.43 -26.46
C ILE A 389 24.84 -6.12 -27.20
N SER A 390 24.15 -5.03 -26.86
CA SER A 390 24.41 -3.71 -27.46
C SER A 390 25.83 -3.20 -27.19
N ALA A 391 26.34 -3.38 -25.97
CA ALA A 391 27.70 -2.97 -25.60
C ALA A 391 28.79 -3.82 -26.27
N THR A 392 28.54 -5.11 -26.47
CA THR A 392 29.48 -6.01 -27.19
C THR A 392 29.46 -5.78 -28.69
N LYS A 393 28.28 -5.60 -29.33
CA LYS A 393 28.19 -5.14 -30.74
C LYS A 393 29.01 -3.87 -30.97
N ALA A 394 28.75 -2.82 -30.19
CA ALA A 394 29.47 -1.55 -30.32
C ALA A 394 30.99 -1.64 -30.06
N ASN A 395 31.46 -2.64 -29.30
CA ASN A 395 32.89 -2.90 -29.12
C ASN A 395 33.50 -3.70 -30.28
N VAL A 396 32.76 -4.65 -30.87
CA VAL A 396 33.19 -5.38 -32.09
C VAL A 396 33.28 -4.42 -33.28
N GLU A 397 32.26 -3.57 -33.48
CA GLU A 397 32.24 -2.52 -34.50
C GLU A 397 33.49 -1.61 -34.38
N ARG A 398 33.83 -1.16 -33.16
CA ARG A 398 35.03 -0.35 -32.88
C ARG A 398 36.37 -1.09 -33.02
N GLN A 399 36.36 -2.42 -33.10
CA GLN A 399 37.55 -3.23 -33.39
C GLN A 399 37.66 -3.59 -34.88
N SER A 400 36.66 -3.22 -35.69
CA SER A 400 36.61 -3.42 -37.14
C SER A 400 36.90 -2.15 -37.96
N GLN A 401 37.24 -1.04 -37.28
CA GLN A 401 37.63 0.26 -37.83
C GLN A 401 39.10 0.57 -37.54
#